data_AF-A0A532E8M7-F1
#
_entry.id   AF-A0A532E8M7-F1
#
_cell.length_a   1.000
_cell.length_b   1.000
_cell.length_c   1.000
_cell.angle_alpha   90.00
_cell.angle_beta   90.00
_cell.angle_gamma   90.00
#
_symmetry.space_group_name_H-M   'P 1'
#
loop_
_entity.id
_entity.type
_entity.pdbx_description
1 polymer ?
#
loop_
_entity_poly.entity_id
_entity_poly.type
_entity_poly.pdbx_seq_one_letter_code
_entity_poly.pdbx_strand_id
1 'polypeptide(L)'
;MIDHFEGVKPSGAEPPSWMKGWGDHVTRQPVRIAIDPQALGVACTLRAAEVMIVAERVTEARALYERVLTRYSGPAWAYYADRAKEALVRLPDVSPATVAYIPDRLAPH
;
A
#
# COMPACT_ATOMS: atom_id res chain seq x y z
N MET A 1 15.39 13.31 -22.98
CA MET A 1 16.63 12.51 -22.89
C MET A 1 17.67 13.47 -22.34
N ILE A 2 17.97 13.41 -21.05
CA ILE A 2 18.95 14.31 -20.41
C ILE A 2 20.22 13.50 -20.27
N ASP A 3 21.20 13.89 -21.07
CA ASP A 3 22.54 13.34 -21.08
C ASP A 3 23.26 13.64 -19.76
N HIS A 4 23.90 12.60 -19.24
CA HIS A 4 25.12 12.62 -18.44
C HIS A 4 25.26 13.71 -17.37
N PHE A 5 24.98 13.35 -16.12
CA PHE A 5 25.53 14.08 -14.97
C PHE A 5 27.05 13.82 -14.91
N GLU A 6 27.85 14.75 -15.42
CA GLU A 6 29.28 14.78 -15.12
C GLU A 6 29.46 14.92 -13.60
N GLY A 7 30.00 13.87 -12.99
CA GLY A 7 30.37 13.87 -11.58
C GLY A 7 31.48 14.90 -11.34
N VAL A 8 31.12 16.05 -10.77
CA VAL A 8 32.07 17.00 -10.22
C VAL A 8 32.80 16.29 -9.07
N LYS A 9 34.04 15.83 -9.31
CA LYS A 9 34.95 15.47 -8.25
C LYS A 9 35.57 16.75 -7.69
N PRO A 10 35.25 17.17 -6.46
CA PRO A 10 35.99 18.25 -5.86
C PRO A 10 37.46 17.77 -5.70
N SER A 11 38.37 18.55 -6.28
CA SER A 11 39.81 18.47 -6.00
C SER A 11 40.02 18.34 -4.49
N GLY A 12 41.00 17.53 -4.07
CA GLY A 12 41.26 17.10 -2.69
C GLY A 12 41.56 18.21 -1.69
N ALA A 13 40.61 19.13 -1.47
CA ALA A 13 40.58 20.04 -0.36
C ALA A 13 39.99 19.28 0.83
N GLU A 14 40.75 19.20 1.92
CA GLU A 14 40.16 18.77 3.19
C GLU A 14 38.91 19.63 3.47
N PRO A 15 37.79 19.01 3.86
CA PRO A 15 36.57 19.75 4.14
C PRO A 15 36.88 20.80 5.23
N PRO A 16 36.42 22.04 5.06
CA PRO A 16 36.62 23.11 6.03
C PRO A 16 36.25 22.64 7.44
N SER A 17 36.97 23.10 8.47
CA SER A 17 36.76 22.64 9.85
C SER A 17 35.32 22.78 10.35
N TRP A 18 34.56 23.77 9.84
CA TRP A 18 33.14 23.95 10.13
C TRP A 18 32.25 22.83 9.59
N MET A 19 32.65 22.12 8.53
CA MET A 19 31.93 20.94 8.01
C MET A 19 32.05 19.72 8.91
N LYS A 20 33.04 19.64 9.80
CA LYS A 20 33.16 18.52 10.77
C LYS A 20 31.93 18.47 11.68
N GLY A 21 31.38 19.63 12.06
CA GLY A 21 30.15 19.71 12.86
C GLY A 21 28.91 19.20 12.11
N TRP A 22 28.87 19.32 10.78
CA TRP A 22 27.82 18.73 9.94
C TRP A 22 28.04 17.24 9.75
N GLY A 23 29.30 16.78 9.68
CA GLY A 23 29.66 15.36 9.60
C GLY A 23 28.94 14.55 10.68
N ASP A 24 28.94 15.02 11.92
CA ASP A 24 28.23 14.33 13.02
C ASP A 24 26.70 14.33 12.84
N HIS A 25 26.10 15.42 12.37
CA HIS A 25 24.64 15.51 12.16
C HIS A 25 24.17 14.74 10.91
N VAL A 26 25.02 14.65 9.88
CA VAL A 26 24.77 13.93 8.63
C VAL A 26 25.01 12.43 8.79
N THR A 27 26.01 12.03 9.58
CA THR A 27 26.31 10.61 9.86
C THR A 27 25.42 10.04 10.96
N ARG A 28 25.05 10.83 11.97
CA ARG A 28 24.08 10.46 12.99
C ARG A 28 22.69 10.94 12.59
N GLN A 29 22.23 10.53 11.40
CA GLN A 29 20.81 10.65 11.12
C GLN A 29 20.06 9.96 12.28
N PRO A 30 19.07 10.64 12.90
CA PRO A 30 18.25 9.98 13.89
C PRO A 30 17.75 8.70 13.24
N VAL A 31 17.90 7.58 13.94
CA VAL A 31 17.26 6.31 13.56
C VAL A 31 15.77 6.62 13.60
N ARG A 32 15.23 7.12 12.48
CA ARG A 32 13.81 7.36 12.34
C ARG A 32 13.20 6.01 12.64
N ILE A 33 12.32 6.00 13.64
CA ILE A 33 11.54 4.84 14.10
C ILE A 33 11.38 3.93 12.90
N ALA A 34 12.08 2.79 12.88
CA ALA A 34 12.17 1.97 11.69
C ALA A 34 10.77 1.38 11.45
N ILE A 35 9.94 2.11 10.70
CA ILE A 35 8.63 1.64 10.28
C ILE A 35 8.92 0.57 9.26
N ASP A 36 8.53 -0.66 9.57
CA ASP A 36 8.53 -1.74 8.59
C ASP A 36 7.66 -1.31 7.39
N PRO A 37 8.26 -1.12 6.19
CA PRO A 37 7.52 -0.67 5.02
C PRO A 37 6.40 -1.65 4.61
N GLN A 38 6.56 -2.94 4.91
CA GLN A 38 5.55 -3.94 4.62
C GLN A 38 4.36 -3.82 5.59
N ALA A 39 4.63 -3.65 6.88
CA ALA A 39 3.61 -3.37 7.89
C ALA A 39 2.83 -2.09 7.59
N LEU A 40 3.53 -1.04 7.15
CA LEU A 40 2.90 0.20 6.68
C LEU A 40 2.02 -0.05 5.45
N GLY A 41 2.53 -0.80 4.46
CA GLY A 41 1.80 -1.10 3.23
C GLY A 41 0.50 -1.86 3.49
N VAL A 42 0.51 -2.85 4.37
CA VAL A 42 -0.70 -3.60 4.72
C VAL A 42 -1.68 -2.73 5.53
N ALA A 43 -1.21 -1.91 6.47
CA ALA A 43 -2.07 -0.97 7.21
C ALA A 43 -2.75 0.04 6.26
N CYS A 44 -2.00 0.60 5.31
CA CYS A 44 -2.53 1.49 4.28
C CYS A 44 -3.56 0.79 3.40
N THR A 45 -3.33 -0.48 3.05
CA THR A 45 -4.27 -1.27 2.23
C THR A 45 -5.60 -1.49 2.96
N LEU A 46 -5.54 -1.87 4.24
CA LEU A 46 -6.72 -2.03 5.08
C LEU A 46 -7.49 -0.71 5.21
N ARG A 47 -6.77 0.40 5.43
CA ARG A 47 -7.40 1.71 5.54
C ARG A 47 -8.06 2.16 4.23
N ALA A 48 -7.42 1.89 3.09
CA ALA A 48 -7.99 2.20 1.78
C ALA A 48 -9.29 1.42 1.54
N ALA A 49 -9.34 0.15 1.94
CA ALA A 49 -10.55 -0.66 1.85
C ALA A 49 -11.69 -0.11 2.73
N GLU A 50 -11.40 0.31 3.97
CA GLU A 50 -12.40 0.96 4.83
C GLU A 50 -12.97 2.24 4.20
N VAL A 51 -12.10 3.06 3.59
CA VAL A 51 -12.53 4.28 2.88
C VAL A 51 -13.39 3.93 1.65
N MET A 52 -13.08 2.85 0.94
CA MET A 52 -13.89 2.38 -0.18
C MET A 52 -15.29 1.93 0.27
N ILE A 53 -15.42 1.29 1.44
CA ILE A 53 -16.74 0.96 1.99
C ILE A 53 -17.57 2.22 2.20
N VAL A 54 -16.99 3.27 2.80
CA VAL A 54 -17.67 4.56 3.01
C VAL A 54 -18.09 5.21 1.69
N ALA A 55 -17.32 4.98 0.63
CA ALA A 55 -17.63 5.44 -0.72
C ALA A 55 -18.57 4.48 -1.51
N GLU A 56 -19.20 3.51 -0.85
CA GLU A 56 -20.09 2.49 -1.45
C GLU A 56 -19.42 1.59 -2.51
N ARG A 57 -18.08 1.59 -2.54
CA ARG A 57 -17.23 0.82 -3.45
C ARG A 57 -16.92 -0.56 -2.89
N VAL A 58 -17.97 -1.31 -2.57
CA VAL A 58 -17.90 -2.55 -1.76
C VAL A 58 -17.10 -3.66 -2.45
N THR A 59 -17.22 -3.81 -3.78
CA THR A 59 -16.47 -4.81 -4.55
C THR A 59 -14.96 -4.56 -4.52
N GLU A 60 -14.55 -3.30 -4.57
CA GLU A 60 -13.13 -2.93 -4.57
C GLU A 60 -12.55 -3.03 -3.15
N ALA A 61 -13.33 -2.68 -2.13
CA ALA A 61 -12.96 -2.93 -0.74
C ALA A 61 -12.72 -4.43 -0.48
N ARG A 62 -13.63 -5.29 -0.96
CA ARG A 62 -13.49 -6.76 -0.87
C ARG A 62 -12.18 -7.24 -1.50
N ALA A 63 -11.89 -6.80 -2.73
CA ALA A 63 -10.67 -7.17 -3.43
C ALA A 63 -9.39 -6.76 -2.69
N LEU A 64 -9.40 -5.62 -2.01
CA LEU A 64 -8.26 -5.19 -1.19
C LEU A 64 -8.07 -6.06 0.05
N TYR A 65 -9.13 -6.43 0.76
CA TYR A 65 -9.02 -7.34 1.91
C TYR A 65 -8.56 -8.74 1.49
N GLU A 66 -9.08 -9.28 0.39
CA GLU A 66 -8.64 -10.57 -0.16
C GLU A 66 -7.15 -10.52 -0.54
N ARG A 67 -6.70 -9.44 -1.16
CA ARG A 67 -5.27 -9.23 -1.47
C ARG A 67 -4.41 -9.26 -0.21
N VAL A 68 -4.87 -8.70 0.91
CA VAL A 68 -4.13 -8.78 2.18
C VAL A 68 -3.95 -10.23 2.61
N LEU A 69 -5.01 -11.05 2.53
CA LEU A 69 -4.94 -12.47 2.90
C LEU A 69 -4.03 -13.28 1.98
N THR A 70 -4.02 -12.97 0.67
CA THR A 70 -3.13 -13.65 -0.28
C THR A 70 -1.67 -13.27 -0.08
N ARG A 71 -1.37 -11.98 0.16
CA ARG A 71 0.00 -11.47 0.21
C ARG A 71 0.66 -11.61 1.58
N TYR A 72 -0.12 -11.57 2.66
CA TYR A 72 0.36 -11.50 4.04
C TYR A 72 -0.18 -12.67 4.88
N SER A 73 0.10 -13.90 4.46
CA SER A 73 -0.44 -15.14 5.06
C SER A 73 0.42 -15.75 6.17
N GLY A 74 1.62 -15.20 6.43
CA GLY A 74 2.54 -15.72 7.44
C GLY A 74 2.21 -15.29 8.88
N PRO A 75 2.74 -15.98 9.90
CA PRO A 75 2.48 -15.67 11.32
C PRO A 75 2.81 -14.22 11.74
N ALA A 76 3.85 -13.64 11.12
CA ALA A 76 4.24 -12.25 11.35
C ALA A 76 3.15 -11.22 10.99
N TRP A 77 2.17 -11.62 10.18
CA TRP A 77 1.09 -10.76 9.68
C TRP A 77 -0.28 -11.11 10.26
N ALA A 78 -0.34 -12.02 11.23
CA ALA A 78 -1.60 -12.55 11.77
C ALA A 78 -2.58 -11.44 12.17
N TYR A 79 -2.08 -10.40 12.85
CA TYR A 79 -2.88 -9.22 13.20
C TYR A 79 -3.60 -8.61 12.00
N TYR A 80 -2.89 -8.34 10.90
CA TYR A 80 -3.47 -7.73 9.71
C TYR A 80 -4.39 -8.68 8.94
N ALA A 81 -4.03 -9.97 8.90
CA ALA A 81 -4.85 -11.00 8.27
C ALA A 81 -6.18 -11.18 9.00
N ASP A 82 -6.17 -11.16 10.34
CA ASP A 82 -7.40 -11.28 11.13
C ASP A 82 -8.29 -10.05 10.97
N ARG A 83 -7.71 -8.84 10.93
CA ARG A 83 -8.44 -7.62 10.58
C ARG A 83 -9.10 -7.69 9.21
N ALA A 84 -8.42 -8.23 8.20
CA ALA A 84 -8.99 -8.42 6.87
C ALA A 84 -10.15 -9.44 6.87
N LYS A 85 -9.99 -10.58 7.57
CA LYS A 85 -11.06 -11.59 7.71
C LYS A 85 -12.30 -11.01 8.39
N GLU A 86 -12.11 -10.32 9.52
CA GLU A 86 -13.19 -9.66 10.25
C GLU A 86 -13.94 -8.67 9.37
N ALA A 87 -13.20 -7.87 8.58
CA ALA A 87 -13.80 -6.93 7.65
C ALA A 87 -14.61 -7.64 6.56
N LEU A 88 -14.08 -8.71 5.96
CA LEU A 88 -14.78 -9.50 4.93
C LEU A 88 -16.09 -10.10 5.43
N VAL A 89 -16.14 -10.57 6.68
CA VAL A 89 -17.37 -11.10 7.30
C VAL A 89 -18.42 -10.01 7.49
N ARG A 90 -18.01 -8.77 7.74
CA ARG A 90 -18.90 -7.62 7.95
C ARG A 90 -19.31 -6.91 6.67
N LEU A 91 -18.74 -7.28 5.52
CA LEU A 91 -19.12 -6.66 4.26
C LEU A 91 -20.60 -6.96 3.96
N PRO A 92 -21.36 -5.97 3.49
CA PRO A 92 -22.69 -6.22 2.94
C PRO A 92 -22.59 -7.31 1.88
N ASP A 93 -23.57 -8.21 1.87
CA ASP A 93 -23.65 -9.24 0.83
C ASP A 93 -23.94 -8.55 -0.49
N VAL A 94 -22.89 -8.35 -1.29
CA VAL A 94 -23.04 -7.89 -2.67
C VAL A 94 -23.37 -9.13 -3.46
N SER A 95 -24.65 -9.51 -3.47
CA SER A 95 -25.13 -10.47 -4.46
C SER A 95 -24.65 -9.94 -5.82
N PRO A 96 -23.88 -10.71 -6.60
CA PRO A 96 -23.62 -10.32 -7.97
C PRO A 96 -25.00 -10.13 -8.59
N ALA A 97 -25.26 -8.96 -9.17
CA ALA A 97 -26.44 -8.78 -9.99
C ALA A 97 -26.31 -9.83 -11.11
N THR A 98 -27.02 -10.95 -10.97
CA THR A 98 -27.12 -11.95 -12.02
C THR A 98 -27.77 -11.24 -13.20
N VAL A 99 -26.96 -10.84 -14.17
CA VAL A 99 -27.47 -10.37 -15.45
C VAL A 99 -28.16 -11.60 -16.05
N ALA A 100 -29.47 -11.64 -15.92
CA ALA A 100 -30.30 -12.59 -16.64
C ALA A 100 -30.06 -12.32 -18.13
N TYR A 101 -29.25 -13.18 -18.76
CA TYR A 101 -29.14 -13.21 -20.21
C TYR A 101 -30.51 -13.62 -20.75
N ILE A 102 -31.27 -12.66 -21.26
CA ILE A 102 -32.47 -12.91 -22.04
C ILE A 102 -32.01 -12.94 -23.51
N PRO A 103 -31.90 -14.13 -24.14
CA PRO A 103 -31.62 -14.18 -25.57
C PRO A 103 -32.79 -13.55 -26.34
N ASP A 104 -32.47 -12.65 -27.28
CA ASP A 104 -33.40 -11.90 -28.15
C ASP A 104 -34.44 -12.74 -28.91
N ARG A 105 -34.33 -14.08 -28.89
CA ARG A 105 -35.26 -14.99 -29.55
C ARG A 105 -36.59 -15.19 -28.82
N LEU A 106 -36.80 -14.55 -27.66
CA LEU A 106 -38.02 -14.69 -26.85
C LEU A 106 -38.81 -13.39 -26.64
N ALA A 107 -38.45 -12.30 -27.32
CA ALA A 107 -39.27 -11.09 -27.29
C ALA A 107 -40.58 -11.33 -28.07
N PRO A 108 -41.77 -11.19 -27.45
CA PRO A 108 -43.03 -11.25 -28.18
C PRO A 108 -43.15 -10.02 -29.08
N HIS A 109 -43.32 -10.25 -30.38
CA HIS A 109 -43.75 -9.23 -31.35
C HIS A 109 -45.22 -8.90 -31.17
#